data_AF-A0A0J1GTZ3-F1
#
_entry.id   AF-A0A0J1GTZ3-F1
#
_cell.length_a   1.000
_cell.length_b   1.000
_cell.length_c   1.000
_cell.angle_alpha   90.00
_cell.angle_beta   90.00
_cell.angle_gamma   90.00
#
_symmetry.space_group_name_H-M   'P 1'
#
loop_
_entity.id
_entity.type
_entity.pdbx_description
1 polymer ?
#
loop_
_entity_poly.entity_id
_entity_poly.type
_entity_poly.pdbx_seq_one_letter_code
_entity_poly.pdbx_strand_id
1 'polypeptide(L)'
;MGKVSSVSAEPVTTAPATITPTFDCQKAEGEVENLICQQADLAALDQQMATVYAEAMKRLPKDDLATQKAMQRGWIKGRNECWKANDVKACTESAYKTRIVELQVMSGQLEVPNAVNLRCVKTDPTTLLDSSQPVTAIFYNQTDPASLVLTTVDSQWLLLGSRTGSGIRYAGQNIMYEEHQGKVTISVFDEVMRCQVMQ
;
A
#
# COMPACT_ATOMS: atom_id res chain seq x y z
N MET A 1 -63.88 -32.05 2.99
CA MET A 1 -62.48 -31.99 3.45
C MET A 1 -61.66 -32.79 2.45
N GLY A 2 -60.67 -32.32 1.71
CA GLY A 2 -60.03 -31.02 1.54
C GLY A 2 -59.33 -31.00 0.16
N LYS A 3 -59.25 -29.81 -0.46
CA LYS A 3 -58.64 -29.58 -1.77
C LYS A 3 -57.12 -29.52 -1.60
N VAL A 4 -56.36 -30.28 -2.40
CA VAL A 4 -54.89 -30.16 -2.46
C VAL A 4 -54.55 -29.14 -3.53
N SER A 5 -54.02 -27.99 -3.12
CA SER A 5 -53.50 -26.95 -4.03
C SER A 5 -52.04 -27.21 -4.34
N SER A 6 -51.72 -27.26 -5.62
CA SER A 6 -50.36 -27.28 -6.17
C SER A 6 -49.67 -25.93 -5.95
N VAL A 7 -48.51 -25.94 -5.29
CA VAL A 7 -47.63 -24.76 -5.16
C VAL A 7 -46.62 -24.82 -6.30
N SER A 8 -46.59 -23.79 -7.15
CA SER A 8 -45.52 -23.59 -8.13
C SER A 8 -44.33 -22.93 -7.43
N ALA A 9 -43.13 -23.46 -7.64
CA ALA A 9 -41.90 -22.83 -7.18
C ALA A 9 -41.47 -21.75 -8.18
N GLU A 10 -41.43 -20.49 -7.74
CA GLU A 10 -40.82 -19.40 -8.50
C GLU A 10 -39.29 -19.41 -8.36
N PRO A 11 -38.56 -18.98 -9.41
CA PRO A 11 -37.10 -18.95 -9.37
C PRO A 11 -36.62 -17.81 -8.47
N VAL A 12 -35.89 -18.15 -7.41
CA VAL A 12 -35.20 -17.16 -6.56
C VAL A 12 -34.06 -16.56 -7.38
N THR A 13 -34.29 -15.39 -7.96
CA THR A 13 -33.22 -14.61 -8.59
C THR A 13 -32.40 -13.99 -7.47
N THR A 14 -31.25 -14.57 -7.16
CA THR A 14 -30.28 -13.99 -6.23
C THR A 14 -29.74 -12.69 -6.84
N ALA A 15 -30.13 -11.54 -6.29
CA ALA A 15 -29.53 -10.28 -6.68
C ALA A 15 -28.02 -10.32 -6.41
N PRO A 16 -27.18 -9.77 -7.30
CA PRO A 16 -25.74 -9.72 -7.07
C PRO A 16 -25.46 -8.99 -5.76
N ALA A 17 -24.62 -9.58 -4.92
CA ALA A 17 -24.20 -8.96 -3.67
C ALA A 17 -23.46 -7.65 -3.99
N THR A 18 -24.07 -6.51 -3.62
CA THR A 18 -23.44 -5.20 -3.73
C THR A 18 -22.31 -5.12 -2.70
N ILE A 19 -21.07 -4.88 -3.16
CA ILE A 19 -19.94 -4.65 -2.25
C ILE A 19 -20.15 -3.29 -1.58
N THR A 20 -20.23 -3.30 -0.25
CA THR A 20 -20.35 -2.08 0.56
C THR A 20 -19.11 -1.90 1.43
N PRO A 21 -18.66 -0.67 1.72
CA PRO A 21 -17.56 -0.46 2.65
C PRO A 21 -17.92 -0.89 4.08
N THR A 22 -16.94 -0.90 4.96
CA THR A 22 -17.05 -1.31 6.36
C THR A 22 -17.70 -0.26 7.26
N PHE A 23 -17.90 0.95 6.74
CA PHE A 23 -18.66 2.02 7.41
C PHE A 23 -20.07 2.17 6.81
N ASP A 24 -20.95 2.82 7.57
CA ASP A 24 -22.33 3.06 7.17
C ASP A 24 -22.42 4.19 6.14
N CYS A 25 -22.76 3.84 4.89
CA CYS A 25 -22.91 4.81 3.81
C CYS A 25 -23.99 5.88 4.05
N GLN A 26 -24.95 5.65 4.94
CA GLN A 26 -25.93 6.69 5.32
C GLN A 26 -25.32 7.76 6.23
N LYS A 27 -24.14 7.48 6.80
CA LYS A 27 -23.37 8.38 7.67
C LYS A 27 -22.06 8.84 7.02
N ALA A 28 -21.88 8.57 5.73
CA ALA A 28 -20.70 8.98 4.99
C ALA A 28 -20.59 10.52 4.98
N GLU A 29 -19.43 11.03 5.37
CA GLU A 29 -19.15 12.46 5.41
C GLU A 29 -18.13 12.85 4.34
N GLY A 30 -18.44 13.93 3.61
CA GLY A 30 -17.54 14.48 2.59
C GLY A 30 -17.47 13.66 1.30
N GLU A 31 -16.70 14.18 0.34
CA GLU A 31 -16.64 13.66 -1.03
C GLU A 31 -16.03 12.25 -1.11
N VAL A 32 -14.95 12.01 -0.38
CA VAL A 32 -14.20 10.74 -0.44
C VAL A 32 -15.01 9.56 0.09
N GLU A 33 -15.72 9.70 1.21
CA GLU A 33 -16.53 8.61 1.76
C GLU A 33 -17.75 8.29 0.87
N ASN A 34 -18.39 9.32 0.32
CA ASN A 34 -19.45 9.14 -0.66
C ASN A 34 -18.95 8.42 -1.92
N LEU A 35 -17.75 8.77 -2.41
CA LEU A 35 -17.11 8.09 -3.53
C LEU A 35 -16.86 6.61 -3.23
N ILE A 36 -16.33 6.29 -2.04
CA ILE A 36 -16.12 4.90 -1.60
C ILE A 36 -17.43 4.11 -1.56
N CYS A 37 -18.52 4.72 -1.11
CA CYS A 37 -19.85 4.09 -1.09
C CYS A 37 -20.43 3.80 -2.48
N GLN A 38 -20.05 4.57 -3.50
CA GLN A 38 -20.59 4.44 -4.86
C GLN A 38 -19.75 3.54 -5.76
N GLN A 39 -18.47 3.33 -5.43
CA GLN A 39 -17.51 2.62 -6.27
C GLN A 39 -17.15 1.26 -5.64
N ALA A 40 -17.55 0.18 -6.30
CA ALA A 40 -17.39 -1.18 -5.76
C ALA A 40 -15.91 -1.57 -5.55
N ASP A 41 -14.99 -1.06 -6.37
CA ASP A 41 -13.56 -1.29 -6.23
C ASP A 41 -12.97 -0.60 -4.99
N LEU A 42 -13.39 0.64 -4.70
CA LEU A 42 -13.01 1.34 -3.47
C LEU A 42 -13.64 0.72 -2.22
N ALA A 43 -14.90 0.27 -2.31
CA ALA A 43 -15.55 -0.47 -1.22
C ALA A 43 -14.82 -1.79 -0.92
N ALA A 44 -14.36 -2.51 -1.95
CA ALA A 44 -13.56 -3.72 -1.78
C ALA A 44 -12.21 -3.42 -1.11
N LEU A 45 -11.54 -2.32 -1.49
CA LEU A 45 -10.31 -1.88 -0.83
C LEU A 45 -10.52 -1.52 0.65
N ASP A 46 -11.66 -0.91 0.99
CA ASP A 46 -12.01 -0.64 2.39
C ASP A 46 -12.18 -1.93 3.21
N GLN A 47 -12.88 -2.93 2.67
CA GLN A 47 -13.02 -4.25 3.29
C GLN A 47 -11.68 -4.98 3.44
N GLN A 48 -10.83 -4.92 2.41
CA GLN A 48 -9.50 -5.50 2.44
C GLN A 48 -8.63 -4.83 3.52
N MET A 49 -8.64 -3.49 3.58
CA MET A 49 -7.94 -2.74 4.61
C MET A 49 -8.38 -3.24 5.98
N ALA A 50 -9.68 -3.29 6.26
CA ALA A 50 -10.19 -3.67 7.58
C ALA A 50 -9.71 -5.07 8.00
N THR A 51 -9.66 -6.01 7.05
CA THR A 51 -9.13 -7.36 7.26
C THR A 51 -7.64 -7.35 7.58
N VAL A 52 -6.83 -6.65 6.79
CA VAL A 52 -5.38 -6.52 6.97
C VAL A 52 -5.04 -5.84 8.29
N TYR A 53 -5.77 -4.79 8.65
CA TYR A 53 -5.60 -4.11 9.93
C TYR A 53 -5.95 -5.01 11.11
N ALA A 54 -7.07 -5.73 11.05
CA ALA A 54 -7.44 -6.67 12.10
C ALA A 54 -6.38 -7.75 12.31
N GLU A 55 -5.76 -8.25 11.24
CA GLU A 55 -4.67 -9.22 11.33
C GLU A 55 -3.38 -8.59 11.87
N ALA A 56 -3.04 -7.36 11.44
CA ALA A 56 -1.88 -6.65 11.96
C ALA A 56 -1.98 -6.44 13.48
N MET A 57 -3.16 -6.08 13.98
CA MET A 57 -3.40 -5.87 15.41
C MET A 57 -3.26 -7.14 16.26
N LYS A 58 -3.30 -8.34 15.65
CA LYS A 58 -3.02 -9.61 16.34
C LYS A 58 -1.54 -9.97 16.35
N ARG A 59 -0.79 -9.55 15.32
CA ARG A 59 0.61 -9.94 15.11
C ARG A 59 1.62 -8.96 15.70
N LEU A 60 1.25 -7.68 15.77
CA LEU A 60 2.15 -6.64 16.24
C LEU A 60 2.46 -6.77 17.74
N PRO A 61 3.65 -6.33 18.19
CA PRO A 61 3.97 -6.21 19.60
C PRO A 61 2.93 -5.39 20.36
N LYS A 62 2.64 -5.77 21.60
CA LYS A 62 1.62 -5.10 22.43
C LYS A 62 1.89 -3.60 22.59
N ASP A 63 3.16 -3.22 22.69
CA ASP A 63 3.59 -1.84 22.90
C ASP A 63 3.33 -0.96 21.65
N ASP A 64 3.24 -1.57 20.46
CA ASP A 64 2.98 -0.84 19.21
C ASP A 64 1.48 -0.62 18.94
N LEU A 65 0.59 -1.35 19.61
CA LEU A 65 -0.84 -1.36 19.29
C LEU A 65 -1.51 0.00 19.50
N ALA A 66 -1.11 0.75 20.54
CA ALA A 66 -1.66 2.09 20.80
C ALA A 66 -1.28 3.07 19.69
N THR A 67 -0.01 3.03 19.27
CA THR A 67 0.52 3.83 18.17
C THR A 67 -0.19 3.48 16.87
N GLN A 68 -0.33 2.19 16.54
CA GLN A 68 -1.00 1.79 15.30
C GLN A 68 -2.48 2.16 15.25
N LYS A 69 -3.19 2.10 16.38
CA LYS A 69 -4.57 2.63 16.45
C LYS A 69 -4.61 4.12 16.15
N ALA A 70 -3.65 4.90 16.65
CA ALA A 70 -3.58 6.33 16.38
C ALA A 70 -3.22 6.62 14.92
N MET A 71 -2.22 5.91 14.37
CA MET A 71 -1.84 6.02 12.96
C MET A 71 -2.99 5.65 12.03
N GLN A 72 -3.77 4.61 12.35
CA GLN A 72 -4.93 4.23 11.56
C GLN A 72 -6.01 5.32 11.52
N ARG A 73 -6.31 5.95 12.66
CA ARG A 73 -7.24 7.10 12.70
C ARG A 73 -6.71 8.29 11.91
N GLY A 74 -5.40 8.57 12.02
CA GLY A 74 -4.74 9.62 11.24
C GLY A 74 -4.80 9.35 9.74
N TRP A 75 -4.55 8.10 9.34
CA TRP A 75 -4.63 7.66 7.96
C TRP A 75 -6.04 7.82 7.37
N ILE A 76 -7.11 7.47 8.11
CA ILE A 76 -8.50 7.69 7.64
C ILE A 76 -8.73 9.18 7.31
N LYS A 77 -8.26 10.09 8.18
CA LYS A 77 -8.34 11.53 7.92
C LYS A 77 -7.52 11.91 6.69
N GLY A 78 -6.29 11.40 6.57
CA GLY A 78 -5.42 11.65 5.40
C GLY A 78 -6.00 11.14 4.09
N ARG A 79 -6.62 9.95 4.07
CA ARG A 79 -7.37 9.43 2.92
C ARG A 79 -8.48 10.40 2.53
N ASN A 80 -9.22 10.91 3.50
CA ASN A 80 -10.32 11.83 3.23
C ASN A 80 -9.82 13.17 2.66
N GLU A 81 -8.57 13.60 2.89
CA GLU A 81 -7.97 14.78 2.24
C GLU A 81 -7.79 14.64 0.71
N CYS A 82 -7.99 13.45 0.14
CA CYS A 82 -7.98 13.23 -1.31
C CYS A 82 -9.03 14.06 -2.06
N TRP A 83 -10.02 14.66 -1.39
CA TRP A 83 -10.95 15.64 -1.99
C TRP A 83 -10.21 16.83 -2.65
N LYS A 84 -8.98 17.12 -2.21
CA LYS A 84 -8.14 18.19 -2.76
C LYS A 84 -7.38 17.80 -4.03
N ALA A 85 -7.38 16.51 -4.40
CA ALA A 85 -6.63 16.02 -5.54
C ALA A 85 -7.39 16.27 -6.85
N ASN A 86 -6.65 16.46 -7.96
CA ASN A 86 -7.25 16.55 -9.29
C ASN A 86 -8.00 15.27 -9.69
N ASP A 87 -7.50 14.12 -9.23
CA ASP A 87 -8.16 12.82 -9.38
C ASP A 87 -8.40 12.22 -7.98
N VAL A 88 -9.60 12.46 -7.47
CA VAL A 88 -10.03 12.03 -6.12
C VAL A 88 -10.05 10.50 -6.03
N LYS A 89 -10.45 9.79 -7.09
CA LYS A 89 -10.51 8.32 -7.10
C LYS A 89 -9.11 7.73 -7.04
N ALA A 90 -8.21 8.18 -7.92
CA ALA A 90 -6.84 7.66 -7.94
C ALA A 90 -6.09 7.96 -6.64
N CYS A 91 -6.31 9.14 -6.04
CA CYS A 91 -5.75 9.46 -4.72
C CYS A 91 -6.29 8.51 -3.64
N THR A 92 -7.61 8.27 -3.62
CA THR A 92 -8.26 7.40 -2.62
C THR A 92 -7.78 5.95 -2.76
N GLU A 93 -7.70 5.44 -3.99
CA GLU A 93 -7.18 4.10 -4.29
C GLU A 93 -5.72 3.95 -3.82
N SER A 94 -4.87 4.92 -4.14
CA SER A 94 -3.47 4.94 -3.72
C SER A 94 -3.33 4.96 -2.19
N ALA A 95 -4.17 5.74 -1.49
CA ALA A 95 -4.17 5.81 -0.03
C ALA A 95 -4.51 4.46 0.62
N TYR A 96 -5.47 3.70 0.06
CA TYR A 96 -5.76 2.33 0.52
C TYR A 96 -4.61 1.38 0.25
N LYS A 97 -4.15 1.31 -1.00
CA LYS A 97 -3.10 0.36 -1.40
C LYS A 97 -1.82 0.57 -0.60
N THR A 98 -1.42 1.84 -0.40
CA THR A 98 -0.27 2.18 0.44
C THR A 98 -0.42 1.63 1.86
N ARG A 99 -1.55 1.91 2.53
CA ARG A 99 -1.74 1.49 3.91
C ARG A 99 -1.85 -0.02 4.08
N ILE A 100 -2.49 -0.69 3.11
CA ILE A 100 -2.57 -2.15 3.07
C ILE A 100 -1.17 -2.75 3.04
N VAL A 101 -0.31 -2.29 2.12
CA VAL A 101 1.07 -2.78 1.99
C VAL A 101 1.89 -2.47 3.23
N GLU A 102 1.81 -1.26 3.77
CA GLU A 102 2.47 -0.88 5.02
C GLU A 102 2.16 -1.86 6.15
N LEU A 103 0.87 -2.12 6.39
CA LEU A 103 0.41 -3.00 7.45
C LEU A 103 0.85 -4.44 7.22
N GLN A 104 0.75 -4.92 5.98
CA GLN A 104 1.16 -6.27 5.62
C GLN A 104 2.66 -6.51 5.85
N VAL A 105 3.50 -5.55 5.44
CA VAL A 105 4.96 -5.61 5.64
C VAL A 105 5.30 -5.52 7.13
N MET A 106 4.80 -4.49 7.82
CA MET A 106 5.21 -4.23 9.22
C MET A 106 4.78 -5.33 10.19
N SER A 107 3.64 -5.99 9.93
CA SER A 107 3.13 -7.04 10.81
C SER A 107 3.48 -8.45 10.33
N GLY A 108 4.37 -8.59 9.36
CA GLY A 108 4.82 -9.89 8.84
C GLY A 108 3.67 -10.75 8.28
N GLN A 109 2.73 -10.14 7.54
CA GLN A 109 1.66 -10.88 6.83
C GLN A 109 2.13 -11.48 5.51
N LEU A 110 3.32 -11.13 5.07
CA LEU A 110 3.91 -11.54 3.81
C LEU A 110 5.05 -12.52 4.06
N GLU A 111 5.23 -13.44 3.11
CA GLU A 111 6.49 -14.16 2.98
C GLU A 111 7.59 -13.15 2.67
N VAL A 112 8.73 -13.25 3.36
CA VAL A 112 9.85 -12.32 3.18
C VAL A 112 10.72 -12.83 2.04
N PRO A 113 10.81 -12.12 0.90
CA PRO A 113 11.67 -12.51 -0.21
C PRO A 113 13.15 -12.36 0.12
N ASN A 114 14.00 -12.94 -0.73
CA ASN A 114 15.44 -12.76 -0.61
C ASN A 114 15.84 -11.29 -0.79
N ALA A 115 16.70 -10.84 0.11
CA ALA A 115 17.32 -9.53 0.05
C ALA A 115 18.28 -9.40 -1.13
N VAL A 116 18.12 -8.32 -1.90
CA VAL A 116 19.14 -7.86 -2.85
C VAL A 116 20.08 -6.92 -2.10
N ASN A 117 21.34 -7.31 -2.01
CA ASN A 117 22.39 -6.50 -1.38
C ASN A 117 22.95 -5.52 -2.40
N LEU A 118 22.98 -4.24 -2.04
CA LEU A 118 23.49 -3.15 -2.86
C LEU A 118 24.65 -2.48 -2.14
N ARG A 119 25.63 -2.04 -2.92
CA ARG A 119 26.65 -1.10 -2.47
C ARG A 119 26.39 0.24 -3.15
N CYS A 120 26.02 1.23 -2.35
CA CYS A 120 25.63 2.55 -2.82
C CYS A 120 26.70 3.59 -2.49
N VAL A 121 27.02 4.46 -3.43
CA VAL A 121 27.86 5.64 -3.22
C VAL A 121 26.96 6.87 -3.25
N LYS A 122 26.98 7.64 -2.17
CA LYS A 122 26.29 8.93 -2.08
C LYS A 122 27.17 9.98 -2.78
N THR A 123 26.64 10.65 -3.79
CA THR A 123 27.34 11.75 -4.44
C THR A 123 27.02 13.03 -3.67
N ASP A 124 27.95 13.48 -2.82
CA ASP A 124 27.84 14.77 -2.15
C ASP A 124 28.56 15.83 -3.00
N PRO A 125 27.85 16.84 -3.55
CA PRO A 125 28.50 17.90 -4.32
C PRO A 125 29.35 18.84 -3.45
N THR A 126 29.24 18.77 -2.12
CA THR A 126 29.90 19.66 -1.16
C THR A 126 31.14 19.04 -0.50
N THR A 127 31.31 17.71 -0.55
CA THR A 127 32.47 17.02 0.00
C THR A 127 33.16 16.18 -1.08
N LEU A 128 34.50 16.19 -1.13
CA LEU A 128 35.28 15.36 -2.06
C LEU A 128 35.38 13.88 -1.58
N LEU A 129 34.42 13.41 -0.78
CA LEU A 129 34.45 12.11 -0.12
C LEU A 129 33.25 11.28 -0.52
N ASP A 130 33.49 10.27 -1.36
CA ASP A 130 32.52 9.23 -1.67
C ASP A 130 32.37 8.31 -0.45
N SER A 131 31.21 8.35 0.20
CA SER A 131 30.85 7.37 1.23
C SER A 131 30.10 6.21 0.59
N SER A 132 30.72 5.03 0.61
CA SER A 132 30.08 3.78 0.21
C SER A 132 29.35 3.14 1.40
N GLN A 133 28.06 2.91 1.25
CA GLN A 133 27.20 2.31 2.27
C GLN A 133 26.45 1.08 1.75
N PRO A 134 26.25 0.06 2.61
CA PRO A 134 25.41 -1.08 2.27
C PRO A 134 23.94 -0.64 2.27
N VAL A 135 23.18 -1.13 1.28
CA VAL A 135 21.73 -0.96 1.20
C VAL A 135 21.11 -2.30 0.88
N THR A 136 20.03 -2.65 1.56
CA THR A 136 19.27 -3.86 1.30
C THR A 136 17.94 -3.51 0.64
N ALA A 137 17.62 -4.19 -0.45
CA ALA A 137 16.36 -4.05 -1.17
C ALA A 137 15.58 -5.37 -1.10
N ILE A 138 14.35 -5.35 -0.56
CA ILE A 138 13.45 -6.50 -0.51
C ILE A 138 12.21 -6.21 -1.35
N PHE A 139 12.00 -6.98 -2.42
CA PHE A 139 10.93 -6.78 -3.39
C PHE A 139 9.74 -7.70 -3.12
N TYR A 140 8.66 -7.15 -2.58
CA TYR A 140 7.41 -7.87 -2.34
C TYR A 140 6.55 -7.85 -3.61
N ASN A 141 6.74 -8.85 -4.47
CA ASN A 141 5.94 -9.00 -5.70
C ASN A 141 4.51 -9.50 -5.46
N GLN A 142 4.22 -9.97 -4.24
CA GLN A 142 2.91 -10.45 -3.81
C GLN A 142 1.95 -9.34 -3.37
N THR A 143 2.41 -8.08 -3.31
CA THR A 143 1.56 -6.94 -2.96
C THR A 143 0.96 -6.30 -4.22
N ASP A 144 -0.13 -5.55 -4.06
CA ASP A 144 -0.71 -4.73 -5.12
C ASP A 144 -0.79 -3.25 -4.70
N PRO A 145 0.03 -2.35 -5.27
CA PRO A 145 1.05 -2.65 -6.28
C PRO A 145 2.23 -3.43 -5.67
N ALA A 146 3.09 -4.01 -6.52
CA ALA A 146 4.36 -4.59 -6.07
C ALA A 146 5.14 -3.55 -5.28
N SER A 147 5.78 -3.95 -4.17
CA SER A 147 6.43 -3.00 -3.27
C SER A 147 7.88 -3.35 -3.00
N LEU A 148 8.63 -2.36 -2.51
CA LEU A 148 10.05 -2.45 -2.22
C LEU A 148 10.30 -1.88 -0.83
N VAL A 149 10.91 -2.66 0.05
CA VAL A 149 11.50 -2.15 1.29
C VAL A 149 12.98 -1.91 1.07
N LEU A 150 13.39 -0.64 1.17
CA LEU A 150 14.79 -0.24 1.17
C LEU A 150 15.26 -0.02 2.60
N THR A 151 16.38 -0.64 2.97
CA THR A 151 16.99 -0.48 4.29
C THR A 151 18.44 -0.04 4.14
N THR A 152 18.77 1.08 4.77
CA THR A 152 20.14 1.59 4.96
C THR A 152 20.55 1.38 6.42
N VAL A 153 21.75 1.84 6.79
CA VAL A 153 22.20 1.84 8.18
C VAL A 153 21.33 2.68 9.10
N ASP A 154 20.76 3.78 8.60
CA ASP A 154 20.08 4.79 9.43
C ASP A 154 18.57 4.88 9.16
N SER A 155 18.07 4.23 8.11
CA SER A 155 16.70 4.47 7.63
C SER A 155 16.13 3.29 6.86
N GLN A 156 14.81 3.17 6.92
CA GLN A 156 14.03 2.21 6.15
C GLN A 156 12.87 2.92 5.45
N TRP A 157 12.63 2.58 4.20
CA TRP A 157 11.53 3.11 3.40
C TRP A 157 10.73 1.99 2.76
N LEU A 158 9.41 2.18 2.69
CA LEU A 158 8.51 1.41 1.84
C LEU A 158 8.21 2.22 0.57
N LEU A 159 8.44 1.61 -0.58
CA LEU A 159 8.18 2.18 -1.89
C LEU A 159 7.15 1.31 -2.63
N LEU A 160 6.26 1.95 -3.39
CA LEU A 160 5.28 1.29 -4.23
C LEU A 160 5.71 1.33 -5.70
N GLY A 161 5.50 0.22 -6.38
CA GLY A 161 5.83 0.02 -7.78
C GLY A 161 4.77 0.61 -8.71
N SER A 162 5.22 1.25 -9.77
CA SER A 162 4.42 1.71 -10.89
C SER A 162 5.02 1.17 -12.18
N ARG A 163 4.22 0.52 -13.02
CA ARG A 163 4.69 -0.01 -14.30
C ARG A 163 5.02 1.15 -15.24
N THR A 164 6.17 1.07 -15.89
CA THR A 164 6.64 1.99 -16.92
C THR A 164 6.86 1.22 -18.23
N GLY A 165 7.16 1.93 -19.32
CA GLY A 165 7.49 1.29 -20.60
C GLY A 165 8.77 0.44 -20.58
N SER A 166 9.62 0.62 -19.57
CA SER A 166 10.93 -0.05 -19.44
C SER A 166 11.07 -0.93 -18.20
N GLY A 167 10.02 -1.09 -17.38
CA GLY A 167 10.10 -1.88 -16.15
C GLY A 167 9.13 -1.41 -15.06
N ILE A 168 9.57 -1.48 -13.80
CA ILE A 168 8.83 -0.97 -12.64
C ILE A 168 9.68 0.11 -11.98
N ARG A 169 9.09 1.29 -11.79
CA ARG A 169 9.66 2.35 -10.96
C ARG A 169 9.05 2.26 -9.58
N TYR A 170 9.88 2.27 -8.54
CA TYR A 170 9.42 2.26 -7.16
C TYR A 170 9.55 3.67 -6.58
N ALA A 171 8.50 4.16 -5.93
CA ALA A 171 8.49 5.48 -5.32
C ALA A 171 7.74 5.47 -3.99
N GLY A 172 8.19 6.33 -3.07
CA GLY A 172 7.58 6.60 -1.78
C GLY A 172 7.64 8.08 -1.47
N GLN A 173 7.38 8.45 -0.21
CA GLN A 173 7.46 9.85 0.21
C GLN A 173 8.90 10.35 0.11
N ASN A 174 9.15 11.28 -0.83
CA ASN A 174 10.46 11.89 -1.10
C ASN A 174 11.59 10.88 -1.40
N ILE A 175 11.24 9.67 -1.85
CA ILE A 175 12.22 8.65 -2.21
C ILE A 175 11.82 7.93 -3.48
N MET A 176 12.83 7.55 -4.26
CA MET A 176 12.67 6.87 -5.52
C MET A 176 13.76 5.85 -5.74
N TYR A 177 13.39 4.74 -6.37
CA TYR A 177 14.29 3.69 -6.81
C TYR A 177 14.04 3.42 -8.29
N GLU A 178 15.12 3.48 -9.07
CA GLU A 178 15.13 3.18 -10.49
C GLU A 178 16.27 2.22 -10.81
N GLU A 179 15.95 1.16 -11.55
CA GLU A 179 16.92 0.22 -12.08
C GLU A 179 16.94 0.34 -13.61
N HIS A 180 18.14 0.40 -14.18
CA HIS A 180 18.33 0.40 -15.61
C HIS A 180 19.62 -0.35 -15.97
N GLN A 181 19.48 -1.52 -16.61
CA GLN A 181 20.59 -2.35 -17.11
C GLN A 181 21.61 -2.74 -16.02
N GLY A 182 21.13 -3.16 -14.85
CA GLY A 182 21.93 -3.58 -13.70
C GLY A 182 22.51 -2.43 -12.87
N LYS A 183 22.25 -1.17 -13.25
CA LYS A 183 22.61 0.01 -12.47
C LYS A 183 21.40 0.52 -11.72
N VAL A 184 21.58 0.74 -10.42
CA VAL A 184 20.51 1.20 -9.54
C VAL A 184 20.78 2.64 -9.14
N THR A 185 19.75 3.48 -9.21
CA THR A 185 19.77 4.85 -8.70
C THR A 185 18.70 4.98 -7.63
N ILE A 186 19.09 5.50 -6.46
CA ILE A 186 18.18 5.82 -5.36
C ILE A 186 18.25 7.32 -5.13
N SER A 187 17.12 8.00 -5.23
CA SER A 187 17.01 9.44 -4.99
C SER A 187 16.21 9.67 -3.71
N VAL A 188 16.78 10.40 -2.75
CA VAL A 188 16.14 10.75 -1.48
C VAL A 188 16.15 12.28 -1.36
N PHE A 189 14.99 12.92 -1.41
CA PHE A 189 14.88 14.36 -1.64
C PHE A 189 15.73 14.78 -2.87
N ASP A 190 16.72 15.65 -2.67
CA ASP A 190 17.63 16.13 -3.71
C ASP A 190 18.94 15.31 -3.78
N GLU A 191 19.12 14.32 -2.90
CA GLU A 191 20.31 13.50 -2.83
C GLU A 191 20.20 12.27 -3.74
N VAL A 192 21.28 11.95 -4.46
CA VAL A 192 21.32 10.80 -5.37
C VAL A 192 22.40 9.82 -4.94
N MET A 193 22.02 8.55 -4.83
CA MET A 193 22.91 7.43 -4.59
C MET A 193 22.98 6.54 -5.83
N ARG A 194 24.20 6.21 -6.25
CA ARG A 194 24.45 5.26 -7.32
C ARG A 194 24.86 3.93 -6.72
N CYS A 195 24.16 2.87 -7.09
CA CYS A 195 24.25 1.58 -6.45
C CYS A 195 24.62 0.47 -7.43
N GLN A 196 25.39 -0.49 -6.94
CA GLN A 196 25.73 -1.73 -7.64
C GLN A 196 25.21 -2.93 -6.86
N VAL A 197 24.65 -3.92 -7.56
CA VAL A 197 24.24 -5.18 -6.97
C VAL A 197 25.48 -5.97 -6.56
N MET A 198 25.49 -6.41 -5.31
CA MET A 198 26.51 -7.30 -4.77
C MET A 198 26.08 -8.74 -5.06
N GLN A 199 26.93 -9.47 -5.78
CA GLN A 199 26.76 -10.90 -6.02
C GLN A 199 27.17 -11.71 -4.78
#